data_AF-A0A9Q1QKK5-F1
#
_entry.id   AF-A0A9Q1QKK5-F1
#
_cell.length_a   1.000
_cell.length_b   1.000
_cell.length_c   1.000
_cell.angle_alpha   90.00
_cell.angle_beta   90.00
_cell.angle_gamma   90.00
#
_symmetry.space_group_name_H-M   'P 1'
#
loop_
_entity.id
_entity.type
_entity.pdbx_description
1 polymer ?
#
loop_
_entity_poly.entity_id
_entity_poly.type
_entity_poly.pdbx_seq_one_letter_code
_entity_poly.pdbx_strand_id
1 'polypeptide(L)'
;MIRGCYDRLYYNIKVYHHQQAQSSSKELLLQVTANMSVPSLKTTAIFTILTTALLIPIECSRITPFEDESFVTKVCKKTPYFDLCMTILFPDRRSYGADAKGLAKIVIERDWNVAKEIQAQAWSLAHDGRKSHDVRSKCGKCALEYNEIVLQLIPRAMRMVDVGKYGVSIEELKDAARKAKACDEQFKGKGASPIINMSVHDISLVAVAIIKLI
;
A
#
# COMPACT_ATOMS: atom_id res chain seq x y z
N MET A 1 -29.23 -4.40 17.83
CA MET A 1 -29.47 -3.61 16.60
C MET A 1 -28.21 -2.99 15.96
N ILE A 2 -27.03 -3.00 16.60
CA ILE A 2 -25.83 -2.30 16.08
C ILE A 2 -25.01 -3.10 15.05
N ARG A 3 -25.14 -4.44 15.00
CA ARG A 3 -24.42 -5.30 14.04
C ARG A 3 -24.76 -5.03 12.56
N GLY A 4 -25.99 -4.60 12.27
CA GLY A 4 -26.46 -4.39 10.89
C GLY A 4 -25.87 -3.15 10.19
N CYS A 5 -25.37 -2.16 10.95
CA CYS A 5 -24.76 -0.96 10.35
C CYS A 5 -23.32 -1.20 9.89
N TYR A 6 -22.56 -2.06 10.58
CA TYR A 6 -21.15 -2.30 10.28
C TYR A 6 -20.97 -3.16 9.02
N ASP A 7 -21.79 -4.21 8.88
CA ASP A 7 -21.78 -5.08 7.68
C ASP A 7 -22.21 -4.30 6.43
N ARG A 8 -23.14 -3.35 6.58
CA ARG A 8 -23.59 -2.49 5.48
C ARG A 8 -22.52 -1.47 5.06
N LEU A 9 -21.73 -0.94 6.00
CA LEU A 9 -20.62 -0.04 5.69
C LEU A 9 -19.47 -0.77 4.96
N TYR A 10 -19.11 -1.97 5.43
CA TYR A 10 -18.05 -2.78 4.82
C TYR A 10 -18.43 -3.26 3.41
N TYR A 11 -19.70 -3.67 3.22
CA TYR A 11 -20.23 -4.01 1.89
C TYR A 11 -20.19 -2.80 0.94
N ASN A 12 -20.61 -1.62 1.40
CA ASN A 12 -20.62 -0.42 0.58
C ASN A 12 -19.22 0.05 0.17
N ILE A 13 -18.21 -0.10 1.04
CA ILE A 13 -16.80 0.21 0.70
C ILE A 13 -16.29 -0.74 -0.38
N LYS A 14 -16.59 -2.04 -0.28
CA LYS A 14 -16.18 -3.04 -1.28
C LYS A 14 -16.85 -2.79 -2.64
N VAL A 15 -18.13 -2.41 -2.64
CA VAL A 15 -18.87 -2.04 -3.86
C VAL A 15 -18.31 -0.74 -4.48
N TYR A 16 -17.98 0.26 -3.66
CA TYR A 16 -17.39 1.53 -4.13
C TYR A 16 -16.05 1.32 -4.83
N HIS A 17 -15.14 0.52 -4.23
CA HIS A 17 -13.86 0.20 -4.87
C HIS A 17 -14.03 -0.62 -6.16
N HIS A 18 -15.00 -1.53 -6.22
CA HIS A 18 -15.29 -2.30 -7.44
C HIS A 18 -15.86 -1.42 -8.56
N GLN A 19 -16.76 -0.48 -8.23
CA GLN A 19 -17.30 0.48 -9.20
C GLN A 19 -16.23 1.44 -9.72
N GLN A 20 -15.32 1.90 -8.87
CA GLN A 20 -14.21 2.76 -9.27
C GLN A 20 -13.22 2.03 -10.20
N ALA A 21 -12.93 0.74 -9.93
CA ALA A 21 -12.13 -0.10 -10.81
C ALA A 21 -12.80 -0.32 -12.19
N GLN A 22 -14.12 -0.53 -12.22
CA GLN A 22 -14.87 -0.66 -13.48
C GLN A 22 -14.97 0.65 -14.27
N SER A 23 -15.10 1.80 -13.59
CA SER A 23 -15.12 3.11 -14.25
C SER A 23 -13.78 3.42 -14.93
N SER A 24 -12.66 3.13 -14.24
CA SER A 24 -11.32 3.33 -14.80
C SER A 24 -11.04 2.40 -15.98
N SER A 25 -11.57 1.17 -15.96
CA SER A 25 -11.45 0.23 -17.09
C SER A 25 -12.29 0.65 -18.30
N LYS A 26 -13.47 1.26 -18.09
CA LYS A 26 -14.32 1.78 -19.18
C LYS A 26 -13.73 3.01 -19.85
N GLU A 27 -13.12 3.92 -19.09
CA GLU A 27 -12.40 5.08 -19.67
C GLU A 27 -11.20 4.63 -20.51
N LEU A 28 -10.46 3.61 -20.07
CA LEU A 28 -9.34 3.05 -20.82
C LEU A 28 -9.81 2.38 -22.14
N LEU A 29 -10.94 1.67 -22.12
CA LEU A 29 -11.53 1.06 -23.31
C LEU A 29 -12.09 2.09 -24.31
N LEU A 30 -12.65 3.21 -23.82
CA LEU A 30 -13.13 4.31 -24.67
C LEU A 30 -11.99 5.08 -25.36
N GLN A 31 -10.82 5.18 -24.73
CA GLN A 31 -9.65 5.81 -25.35
C GLN A 31 -9.00 4.92 -26.42
N VAL A 32 -9.05 3.59 -26.25
CA VAL A 32 -8.52 2.63 -27.24
C VAL A 32 -9.42 2.52 -28.47
N THR A 33 -10.75 2.65 -28.33
CA THR A 33 -11.68 2.59 -29.47
C THR A 33 -11.78 3.89 -30.27
N ALA A 34 -11.31 5.02 -29.73
CA ALA A 34 -11.37 6.31 -30.41
C ALA A 34 -10.29 6.53 -31.50
N ASN A 35 -9.30 5.63 -31.64
CA ASN A 35 -8.15 5.81 -32.54
C ASN A 35 -8.08 4.87 -33.75
N MET A 36 -9.22 4.31 -34.19
CA MET A 36 -9.31 3.55 -35.44
C MET A 36 -10.26 4.25 -36.43
N SER A 37 -9.81 5.35 -37.02
CA SER A 37 -10.48 5.97 -38.17
C SER A 37 -9.87 5.43 -39.48
N VAL A 38 -10.55 4.44 -40.08
CA VAL A 38 -10.26 3.92 -41.42
C VAL A 38 -10.98 4.80 -42.46
N PRO A 39 -10.32 5.42 -43.43
CA PRO A 39 -11.02 6.05 -44.54
C PRO A 39 -11.46 4.99 -45.56
N SER A 40 -12.76 4.95 -45.83
CA SER A 40 -13.38 4.11 -46.85
C SER A 40 -12.93 4.50 -48.25
N LEU A 41 -12.25 3.61 -48.98
CA LEU A 41 -11.91 3.82 -50.40
C LEU A 41 -12.87 3.00 -51.27
N LYS A 42 -13.64 3.71 -52.09
CA LYS A 42 -14.64 3.14 -53.01
C LYS A 42 -13.95 2.39 -54.15
N THR A 43 -14.50 1.22 -54.43
CA THR A 43 -14.09 0.27 -55.47
C THR A 43 -14.35 0.85 -56.86
N THR A 44 -13.33 1.44 -57.51
CA THR A 44 -13.27 1.49 -58.97
C THR A 44 -11.85 1.83 -59.46
N ALA A 45 -11.44 1.13 -60.51
CA ALA A 45 -10.24 1.36 -61.33
C ALA A 45 -8.88 0.94 -60.75
N ILE A 46 -8.72 -0.39 -60.71
CA ILE A 46 -7.46 -1.08 -61.02
C ILE A 46 -6.92 -0.55 -62.37
N PHE A 47 -5.59 -0.43 -62.45
CA PHE A 47 -4.70 -0.21 -63.61
C PHE A 47 -3.87 1.07 -63.49
N THR A 48 -2.53 0.91 -63.45
CA THR A 48 -1.44 1.89 -63.65
C THR A 48 -0.61 2.40 -62.45
N ILE A 49 -0.57 1.73 -61.29
CA ILE A 49 0.47 2.04 -60.26
C ILE A 49 0.98 0.76 -59.57
N LEU A 50 1.50 -0.20 -60.34
CA LEU A 50 2.04 -1.47 -59.80
C LEU A 50 3.58 -1.59 -59.91
N THR A 51 4.31 -0.50 -60.12
CA THR A 51 5.77 -0.60 -60.42
C THR A 51 6.70 0.30 -59.60
N THR A 52 6.24 1.03 -58.58
CA THR A 52 7.14 1.86 -57.73
C THR A 52 7.06 1.55 -56.24
N ALA A 53 6.76 0.30 -55.85
CA ALA A 53 6.77 -0.17 -54.47
C ALA A 53 8.12 -0.81 -54.07
N LEU A 54 9.24 -0.21 -54.48
CA LEU A 54 10.57 -0.60 -54.04
C LEU A 54 11.23 0.55 -53.25
N LEU A 55 11.71 0.22 -52.05
CA LEU A 55 12.63 0.97 -51.19
C LEU A 55 12.01 2.02 -50.25
N ILE A 56 11.26 1.56 -49.23
CA ILE A 56 11.26 2.24 -47.92
C ILE A 56 11.82 1.24 -46.91
N PRO A 57 13.07 1.39 -46.41
CA PRO A 57 13.51 0.61 -45.27
C PRO A 57 12.64 1.02 -44.08
N ILE A 58 11.80 0.09 -43.62
CA ILE A 58 11.15 0.19 -42.31
C ILE A 58 12.26 -0.06 -41.30
N GLU A 59 13.02 0.98 -40.99
CA GLU A 59 13.76 1.03 -39.74
C GLU A 59 12.72 1.17 -38.63
N CYS A 60 12.14 0.03 -38.23
CA CYS A 60 11.55 -0.10 -36.90
C CYS A 60 12.67 0.27 -35.93
N SER A 61 12.70 1.52 -35.47
CA SER A 61 13.50 1.92 -34.33
C SER A 61 13.23 0.90 -33.24
N ARG A 62 14.25 0.11 -32.89
CA ARG A 62 14.22 -0.70 -31.69
C ARG A 62 14.19 0.30 -30.53
N ILE A 63 13.00 0.72 -30.12
CA ILE A 63 12.79 1.20 -28.76
C ILE A 63 13.01 -0.05 -27.91
N THR A 64 14.25 -0.28 -27.49
CA THR A 64 14.48 -1.07 -26.30
C THR A 64 13.76 -0.32 -25.19
N PRO A 65 12.73 -0.88 -24.53
CA PRO A 65 12.23 -0.29 -23.30
C PRO A 65 13.36 -0.51 -22.29
N PHE A 66 14.24 0.46 -22.15
CA PHE A 66 14.90 0.65 -20.88
C PHE A 66 13.80 1.22 -19.99
N GLU A 67 12.96 0.34 -19.41
CA GLU A 67 12.11 0.75 -18.31
C GLU A 67 13.06 1.23 -17.21
N ASP A 68 13.28 2.54 -17.14
CA ASP A 68 14.03 3.13 -16.05
C ASP A 68 13.29 2.74 -14.77
N GLU A 69 13.98 1.97 -13.93
CA GLU A 69 13.39 1.39 -12.74
C GLU A 69 12.79 2.52 -11.89
N SER A 70 11.51 2.37 -11.54
CA SER A 70 10.78 3.40 -10.81
C SER A 70 11.51 3.75 -9.50
N PHE A 71 11.46 5.03 -9.10
CA PHE A 71 12.06 5.46 -7.83
C PHE A 71 11.51 4.67 -6.63
N VAL A 72 10.22 4.32 -6.65
CA VAL A 72 9.59 3.45 -5.65
C VAL A 72 10.28 2.09 -5.59
N THR A 73 10.52 1.45 -6.74
CA THR A 73 11.20 0.14 -6.79
C THR A 73 12.63 0.24 -6.24
N LYS A 74 13.38 1.30 -6.64
CA LYS A 74 14.73 1.56 -6.15
C LYS A 74 14.77 1.71 -4.62
N VAL A 75 13.81 2.45 -4.05
CA VAL A 75 13.67 2.62 -2.59
C VAL A 75 13.27 1.31 -1.92
N CYS A 76 12.25 0.61 -2.41
CA CYS A 76 11.77 -0.63 -1.80
C CYS A 76 12.84 -1.73 -1.78
N LYS A 77 13.74 -1.80 -2.78
CA LYS A 77 14.89 -2.72 -2.78
C LYS A 77 15.89 -2.48 -1.64
N LYS A 78 15.86 -1.30 -1.02
CA LYS A 78 16.70 -0.97 0.16
C LYS A 78 16.00 -1.23 1.49
N THR A 79 14.78 -1.77 1.47
CA THR A 79 14.00 -2.08 2.67
C THR A 79 14.09 -3.57 3.02
N PRO A 80 13.93 -3.95 4.30
CA PRO A 80 13.95 -5.35 4.72
C PRO A 80 12.76 -6.17 4.20
N TYR A 81 11.69 -5.51 3.73
CA TYR A 81 10.47 -6.16 3.23
C TYR A 81 10.05 -5.56 1.89
N PHE A 82 10.74 -5.97 0.82
CA PHE A 82 10.51 -5.45 -0.54
C PHE A 82 9.04 -5.53 -0.96
N ASP A 83 8.43 -6.73 -0.89
CA ASP A 83 7.04 -6.93 -1.35
C ASP A 83 6.02 -6.13 -0.53
N LEU A 84 6.26 -6.01 0.78
CA LEU A 84 5.42 -5.20 1.67
C LEU A 84 5.53 -3.71 1.29
N CYS A 85 6.75 -3.21 1.09
CA CYS A 85 6.98 -1.84 0.64
C CYS A 85 6.25 -1.56 -0.69
N MET A 86 6.38 -2.47 -1.66
CA MET A 86 5.70 -2.36 -2.95
C MET A 86 4.17 -2.37 -2.80
N THR A 87 3.62 -3.26 -1.96
CA THR A 87 2.17 -3.36 -1.71
C THR A 87 1.61 -2.09 -1.06
N ILE A 88 2.42 -1.36 -0.30
CA ILE A 88 2.01 -0.10 0.33
C ILE A 88 2.10 1.06 -0.65
N LEU A 89 3.24 1.20 -1.34
CA LEU A 89 3.54 2.39 -2.14
C LEU A 89 2.92 2.35 -3.54
N PHE A 90 2.98 1.20 -4.22
CA PHE A 90 2.53 1.09 -5.62
C PHE A 90 1.07 1.50 -5.86
N PRO A 91 0.08 1.12 -5.02
CA PRO A 91 -1.30 1.56 -5.22
C PRO A 91 -1.57 3.00 -4.74
N ASP A 92 -0.67 3.61 -3.97
CA ASP A 92 -0.84 4.97 -3.48
C ASP A 92 -0.38 5.98 -4.53
N ARG A 93 -1.32 6.72 -5.12
CA ARG A 93 -1.01 7.73 -6.15
C ARG A 93 -0.05 8.80 -5.69
N ARG A 94 0.05 9.06 -4.38
CA ARG A 94 0.98 10.05 -3.81
C ARG A 94 2.43 9.58 -3.90
N SER A 95 2.67 8.29 -4.12
CA SER A 95 4.02 7.75 -4.35
C SER A 95 4.60 8.18 -5.70
N TYR A 96 3.74 8.50 -6.67
CA TYR A 96 4.17 8.99 -7.98
C TYR A 96 4.77 10.39 -7.85
N GLY A 97 6.09 10.50 -8.05
CA GLY A 97 6.82 11.76 -7.94
C GLY A 97 7.21 12.17 -6.51
N ALA A 98 6.93 11.33 -5.50
CA ALA A 98 7.43 11.55 -4.15
C ALA A 98 8.94 11.29 -4.05
N ASP A 99 9.63 12.12 -3.27
CA ASP A 99 10.99 11.85 -2.81
C ASP A 99 10.99 10.82 -1.66
N ALA A 100 12.17 10.46 -1.15
CA ALA A 100 12.29 9.50 -0.04
C ALA A 100 11.50 9.93 1.21
N LYS A 101 11.45 11.25 1.49
CA LYS A 101 10.65 11.81 2.58
C LYS A 101 9.15 11.59 2.37
N GLY A 102 8.65 11.85 1.16
CA GLY A 102 7.25 11.61 0.80
C GLY A 102 6.87 10.13 0.88
N LEU A 103 7.73 9.23 0.37
CA LEU A 103 7.52 7.78 0.49
C LEU A 103 7.51 7.32 1.95
N ALA A 104 8.43 7.82 2.79
CA ALA A 104 8.44 7.51 4.22
C ALA A 104 7.12 7.90 4.89
N LYS A 105 6.59 9.09 4.61
CA LYS A 105 5.31 9.55 5.17
C LYS A 105 4.13 8.65 4.77
N ILE A 106 4.08 8.19 3.51
CA ILE A 106 3.04 7.26 3.06
C ILE A 106 3.10 5.94 3.86
N VAL A 107 4.30 5.39 4.04
CA VAL A 107 4.48 4.14 4.81
C VAL A 107 4.12 4.34 6.28
N ILE A 108 4.54 5.44 6.92
CA ILE A 108 4.19 5.75 8.31
C ILE A 108 2.68 5.92 8.49
N GLU A 109 2.00 6.56 7.53
CA GLU A 109 0.54 6.70 7.57
C GLU A 109 -0.15 5.34 7.45
N ARG A 110 0.34 4.47 6.56
CA ARG A 110 -0.15 3.10 6.47
C ARG A 110 0.03 2.33 7.78
N ASP A 111 1.19 2.49 8.41
CA ASP A 111 1.50 1.88 9.71
C ASP A 111 0.49 2.33 10.78
N TRP A 112 0.20 3.63 10.82
CA TRP A 112 -0.77 4.19 11.76
C TRP A 112 -2.18 3.61 11.59
N ASN A 113 -2.62 3.43 10.34
CA ASN A 113 -3.94 2.88 10.04
C ASN A 113 -4.04 1.41 10.47
N VAL A 114 -3.01 0.61 10.17
CA VAL A 114 -2.93 -0.79 10.60
C VAL A 114 -2.87 -0.88 12.13
N ALA A 115 -2.12 0.01 12.80
CA ALA A 115 -2.06 0.06 14.26
C ALA A 115 -3.42 0.34 14.90
N LYS A 116 -4.23 1.26 14.34
CA LYS A 116 -5.60 1.54 14.82
C LYS A 116 -6.52 0.33 14.67
N GLU A 117 -6.44 -0.39 13.54
CA GLU A 117 -7.23 -1.59 13.31
C GLU A 117 -6.91 -2.69 14.34
N ILE A 118 -5.62 -2.93 14.58
CA ILE A 118 -5.16 -3.91 15.57
C ILE A 118 -5.55 -3.49 16.98
N GLN A 119 -5.41 -2.20 17.32
CA GLN A 119 -5.83 -1.68 18.62
C GLN A 119 -7.31 -1.96 18.88
N ALA A 120 -8.17 -1.66 17.90
CA ALA A 120 -9.61 -1.90 18.00
C ALA A 120 -9.94 -3.39 18.14
N GLN A 121 -9.25 -4.25 17.39
CA GLN A 121 -9.39 -5.70 17.50
C GLN A 121 -8.98 -6.21 18.89
N ALA A 122 -7.84 -5.74 19.41
CA ALA A 122 -7.34 -6.09 20.73
C ALA A 122 -8.32 -5.66 21.84
N TRP A 123 -8.84 -4.43 21.78
CA TRP A 123 -9.88 -3.96 22.70
C TRP A 123 -11.14 -4.82 22.66
N SER A 124 -11.62 -5.14 21.46
CA SER A 124 -12.81 -5.99 21.27
C SER A 124 -12.62 -7.37 21.91
N LEU A 125 -11.49 -8.02 21.65
CA LEU A 125 -11.17 -9.34 22.21
C LEU A 125 -10.96 -9.31 23.73
N ALA A 126 -10.45 -8.21 24.28
CA ALA A 126 -10.29 -8.03 25.72
C ALA A 126 -11.64 -8.01 26.45
N HIS A 127 -12.72 -7.56 25.78
CA HIS A 127 -14.06 -7.42 26.35
C HIS A 127 -15.04 -8.51 25.90
N ASP A 128 -14.62 -9.45 25.05
CA ASP A 128 -15.48 -10.55 24.60
C ASP A 128 -15.61 -11.61 25.71
N GLY A 129 -16.77 -11.62 26.38
CA GLY A 129 -17.09 -12.57 27.45
C GLY A 129 -17.04 -14.05 27.05
N ARG A 130 -16.96 -14.37 25.75
CA ARG A 130 -16.80 -15.74 25.24
C ARG A 130 -15.34 -16.19 25.21
N LYS A 131 -14.38 -15.29 25.43
CA LYS A 131 -12.94 -15.60 25.45
C LYS A 131 -12.48 -15.96 26.86
N SER A 132 -11.48 -16.84 26.94
CA SER A 132 -10.88 -17.21 28.23
C SER A 132 -10.28 -15.99 28.92
N HIS A 133 -10.12 -16.06 30.24
CA HIS A 133 -9.46 -14.99 31.00
C HIS A 133 -8.03 -14.71 30.50
N ASP A 134 -7.25 -15.75 30.17
CA ASP A 134 -5.90 -15.61 29.60
C ASP A 134 -5.91 -14.79 28.30
N VAL A 135 -6.83 -15.12 27.38
CA VAL A 135 -6.95 -14.40 26.09
C VAL A 135 -7.36 -12.95 26.32
N ARG A 136 -8.37 -12.70 27.16
CA ARG A 136 -8.83 -11.33 27.45
C ARG A 136 -7.73 -10.47 28.07
N SER A 137 -7.01 -11.03 29.05
CA SER A 137 -5.90 -10.34 29.73
C SER A 137 -4.78 -9.96 28.74
N LYS A 138 -4.34 -10.89 27.89
CA LYS A 138 -3.32 -10.65 26.87
C LYS A 138 -3.77 -9.62 25.83
N CYS A 139 -5.01 -9.71 25.37
CA CYS A 139 -5.58 -8.73 24.44
C CYS A 139 -5.66 -7.34 25.07
N GLY A 140 -5.99 -7.24 26.37
CA GLY A 140 -5.97 -5.98 27.10
C GLY A 140 -4.57 -5.35 27.16
N LYS A 141 -3.53 -6.15 27.42
CA LYS A 141 -2.14 -5.69 27.37
C LYS A 141 -1.76 -5.21 25.96
N CYS A 142 -2.09 -5.98 24.93
CA CYS A 142 -1.89 -5.56 23.54
C CYS A 142 -2.60 -4.24 23.23
N ALA A 143 -3.84 -4.06 23.66
CA ALA A 143 -4.61 -2.85 23.42
C ALA A 143 -3.94 -1.60 24.03
N LEU A 144 -3.28 -1.75 25.19
CA LEU A 144 -2.50 -0.69 25.83
C LEU A 144 -1.21 -0.37 25.07
N GLU A 145 -0.45 -1.38 24.65
CA GLU A 145 0.75 -1.18 23.81
C GLU A 145 0.40 -0.46 22.51
N TYR A 146 -0.66 -0.89 21.84
CA TYR A 146 -1.15 -0.26 20.62
C TYR A 146 -1.73 1.14 20.84
N ASN A 147 -2.24 1.44 22.04
CA ASN A 147 -2.67 2.81 22.38
C ASN A 147 -1.49 3.79 22.37
N GLU A 148 -0.33 3.38 22.87
CA GLU A 148 0.88 4.19 22.82
C GLU A 148 1.38 4.35 21.38
N ILE A 149 1.40 3.27 20.60
CA ILE A 149 1.74 3.31 19.17
C ILE A 149 0.87 4.34 18.41
N VAL A 150 -0.45 4.26 18.60
CA VAL A 150 -1.43 5.06 17.86
C VAL A 150 -1.45 6.52 18.29
N LEU A 151 -1.33 6.80 19.58
CA LEU A 151 -1.49 8.18 20.10
C LEU A 151 -0.17 8.94 20.21
N GLN A 152 0.96 8.24 20.35
CA GLN A 152 2.25 8.86 20.65
C GLN A 152 3.28 8.57 19.58
N LEU A 153 3.66 7.31 19.41
CA LEU A 153 4.87 6.94 18.67
C LEU A 153 4.76 7.29 17.18
N ILE A 154 3.76 6.75 16.48
CA ILE A 154 3.61 6.98 15.04
C ILE A 154 3.30 8.46 14.72
N PRO A 155 2.38 9.15 15.43
CA PRO A 155 2.15 10.58 15.22
C PRO A 155 3.39 11.43 15.45
N ARG A 156 4.21 11.11 16.46
CA ARG A 156 5.46 11.83 16.70
C ARG A 156 6.49 11.52 15.62
N ALA A 157 6.64 10.26 15.21
CA ALA A 157 7.52 9.88 14.12
C ALA A 157 7.22 10.68 12.84
N MET A 158 5.93 10.81 12.48
CA MET A 158 5.47 11.61 11.35
C MET A 158 5.91 13.08 11.47
N ARG A 159 5.63 13.72 12.62
CA ARG A 159 6.04 15.12 12.87
C ARG A 159 7.56 15.29 12.81
N MET A 160 8.33 14.32 13.28
CA MET A 160 9.79 14.36 13.25
C MET A 160 10.35 14.26 11.84
N VAL A 161 9.70 13.51 10.94
CA VAL A 161 10.01 13.54 9.49
C VAL A 161 9.75 14.92 8.91
N ASP A 162 8.63 15.56 9.28
CA ASP A 162 8.29 16.89 8.76
C ASP A 162 9.36 17.94 9.10
N VAL A 163 9.85 17.95 10.34
CA VAL A 163 10.87 18.90 10.82
C VAL A 163 12.33 18.45 10.62
N GLY A 164 12.56 17.35 9.88
CA GLY A 164 13.91 16.87 9.55
C GLY A 164 14.68 16.21 10.71
N LYS A 165 14.01 15.84 11.81
CA LYS A 165 14.59 15.14 12.95
C LYS A 165 14.53 13.62 12.77
N TYR A 166 15.19 13.12 11.73
CA TYR A 166 15.08 11.71 11.31
C TYR A 166 15.53 10.70 12.37
N GLY A 167 16.56 11.02 13.17
CA GLY A 167 17.00 10.16 14.27
C GLY A 167 15.89 9.90 15.29
N VAL A 168 15.12 10.93 15.66
CA VAL A 168 13.99 10.78 16.59
C VAL A 168 12.87 9.96 15.93
N SER A 169 12.56 10.22 14.66
CA SER A 169 11.56 9.43 13.92
C SER A 169 11.89 7.94 13.87
N ILE A 170 13.16 7.61 13.62
CA ILE A 170 13.65 6.24 13.60
C ILE A 170 13.46 5.55 14.95
N GLU A 171 13.80 6.21 16.06
CA GLU A 171 13.64 5.61 17.38
C GLU A 171 12.14 5.38 17.70
N GLU A 172 11.27 6.35 17.43
CA GLU A 172 9.83 6.19 17.66
C GLU A 172 9.22 5.03 16.83
N LEU A 173 9.65 4.83 15.58
CA LEU A 173 9.20 3.71 14.75
C LEU A 173 9.79 2.36 15.21
N LYS A 174 11.04 2.33 15.65
CA LYS A 174 11.61 1.12 16.27
C LYS A 174 10.87 0.76 17.55
N ASP A 175 10.45 1.74 18.33
CA ASP A 175 9.68 1.53 19.55
C ASP A 175 8.31 0.95 19.22
N ALA A 176 7.65 1.48 18.19
CA ALA A 176 6.40 0.92 17.68
C ALA A 176 6.58 -0.54 17.25
N ALA A 177 7.64 -0.86 16.51
CA ALA A 177 7.95 -2.23 16.10
C ALA A 177 8.17 -3.16 17.31
N ARG A 178 8.92 -2.72 18.33
CA ARG A 178 9.17 -3.52 19.55
C ARG A 178 7.88 -3.79 20.32
N LYS A 179 7.00 -2.81 20.45
CA LYS A 179 5.70 -2.97 21.11
C LYS A 179 4.75 -3.89 20.34
N ALA A 180 4.71 -3.76 19.02
CA ALA A 180 3.95 -4.67 18.16
C ALA A 180 4.43 -6.11 18.34
N LYS A 181 5.75 -6.34 18.33
CA LYS A 181 6.36 -7.65 18.60
C LYS A 181 6.07 -8.17 20.01
N ALA A 182 6.17 -7.32 21.04
CA ALA A 182 5.88 -7.72 22.42
C ALA A 182 4.44 -8.21 22.58
N CYS A 183 3.48 -7.65 21.85
CA CYS A 183 2.12 -8.17 21.78
C CYS A 183 2.06 -9.59 21.16
N ASP A 184 2.85 -9.87 20.12
CA ASP A 184 2.84 -11.17 19.40
C ASP A 184 3.35 -12.27 20.34
N GLU A 185 4.40 -11.93 21.07
CA GLU A 185 5.08 -12.81 22.00
C GLU A 185 4.20 -13.27 23.16
N GLN A 186 3.12 -12.55 23.48
CA GLN A 186 2.14 -13.01 24.47
C GLN A 186 1.35 -14.26 24.04
N PHE A 187 1.30 -14.53 22.73
CA PHE A 187 0.53 -15.64 22.14
C PHE A 187 1.42 -16.79 21.63
N LYS A 188 2.75 -16.65 21.67
CA LYS A 188 3.68 -17.73 21.28
C LYS A 188 3.42 -19.00 22.11
N GLY A 189 3.43 -20.15 21.42
CA GLY A 189 3.25 -21.47 22.03
C GLY A 189 1.80 -21.84 22.40
N LYS A 190 0.80 -20.99 22.11
CA LYS A 190 -0.62 -21.27 22.40
C LYS A 190 -1.50 -21.06 21.17
N GLY A 191 -1.48 -22.01 20.24
CA GLY A 191 -2.34 -21.98 19.05
C GLY A 191 -2.14 -20.74 18.17
N ALA A 192 -3.09 -20.48 17.26
CA ALA A 192 -3.06 -19.29 16.42
C ALA A 192 -3.40 -18.04 17.26
N SER A 193 -2.57 -16.99 17.15
CA SER A 193 -2.86 -15.69 17.76
C SER A 193 -4.21 -15.15 17.23
N PRO A 194 -5.09 -14.63 18.11
CA PRO A 194 -6.34 -14.03 17.68
C PRO A 194 -6.17 -12.65 17.04
N ILE A 195 -4.94 -12.11 17.03
CA ILE A 195 -4.58 -10.80 16.49
C ILE A 195 -3.37 -10.97 15.56
N ILE A 196 -3.47 -10.46 14.32
CA ILE A 196 -2.34 -10.39 13.39
C ILE A 196 -1.64 -9.06 13.62
N ASN A 197 -0.51 -9.09 14.32
CA ASN A 197 0.12 -7.88 14.87
C ASN A 197 1.55 -7.63 14.41
N MET A 198 2.16 -8.57 13.69
CA MET A 198 3.48 -8.39 13.08
C MET A 198 3.48 -7.40 11.91
N SER A 199 2.31 -7.04 11.36
CA SER A 199 2.23 -6.04 10.30
C SER A 199 2.77 -4.69 10.72
N VAL A 200 2.45 -4.18 11.93
CA VAL A 200 3.02 -2.91 12.40
C VAL A 200 4.53 -3.00 12.61
N HIS A 201 5.01 -4.13 13.12
CA HIS A 201 6.45 -4.38 13.22
C HIS A 201 7.14 -4.25 11.85
N ASP A 202 6.63 -4.97 10.84
CA ASP A 202 7.27 -5.01 9.53
C ASP A 202 7.14 -3.66 8.80
N ILE A 203 5.98 -3.00 8.87
CA ILE A 203 5.76 -1.69 8.25
C ILE A 203 6.64 -0.62 8.91
N SER A 204 6.74 -0.59 10.24
CA SER A 204 7.64 0.31 10.97
C SER A 204 9.10 0.14 10.51
N LEU A 205 9.56 -1.10 10.28
CA LEU A 205 10.91 -1.36 9.79
C LEU A 205 11.12 -0.97 8.33
N VAL A 206 10.09 -1.07 7.47
CA VAL A 206 10.11 -0.48 6.13
C VAL A 206 10.27 1.04 6.23
N ALA A 207 9.47 1.71 7.05
CA ALA A 207 9.55 3.17 7.24
C ALA A 207 10.95 3.61 7.73
N VAL A 208 11.50 2.91 8.73
CA VAL A 208 12.87 3.15 9.23
C VAL A 208 13.90 3.02 8.10
N ALA A 209 13.78 1.99 7.26
CA ALA A 209 14.71 1.80 6.16
C ALA A 209 14.64 2.93 5.13
N ILE A 210 13.43 3.42 4.80
CA ILE A 210 13.26 4.55 3.87
C ILE A 210 13.82 5.85 4.48
N ILE A 211 13.55 6.13 5.76
CA ILE A 211 14.07 7.34 6.43
C ILE A 211 15.61 7.36 6.42
N LYS A 212 16.27 6.21 6.53
CA LYS A 212 17.74 6.09 6.46
C LYS A 212 18.33 6.39 5.07
N LEU A 213 17.49 6.53 4.04
CA LEU A 213 17.93 6.94 2.69
C LEU A 213 17.93 8.47 2.51
N ILE A 214 17.43 9.22 3.49
CA ILE A 214 17.33 10.69 3.47
C ILE A 214 18.64 11.32 3.96
#